data_AF-A0A6L8MQ56-F1
#
_entry.id   AF-A0A6L8MQ56-F1
#
_cell.length_a   1.000
_cell.length_b   1.000
_cell.length_c   1.000
_cell.angle_alpha   90.00
_cell.angle_beta   90.00
_cell.angle_gamma   90.00
#
_symmetry.space_group_name_H-M   'P 1'
#
loop_
_entity.id
_entity.type
_entity.pdbx_description
1 polymer ?
#
loop_
_entity_poly.entity_id
_entity_poly.type
_entity_poly.pdbx_seq_one_letter_code
_entity_poly.pdbx_strand_id
1 'polypeptide(L)'
;MPDKSRFLVHAARGAPLNDFLTVAATDPDISVLDIIGPRDRPHTALVELAPDKARQLDQHFRQTGSPSHQLTIEPDRPLSMFNGPFDPF
;
A
#
# COMPACT_ATOMS: atom_id res chain seq x y z
N MET A 1 -21.40 7.46 4.45
CA MET A 1 -20.10 7.57 3.76
C MET A 1 -19.37 6.27 4.04
N PRO A 2 -18.79 5.55 3.06
CA PRO A 2 -17.96 4.41 3.41
C PRO A 2 -16.80 4.92 4.26
N ASP A 3 -16.65 4.37 5.46
CA ASP A 3 -15.57 4.75 6.38
C ASP A 3 -14.23 4.48 5.69
N LYS A 4 -13.55 5.56 5.25
CA LYS A 4 -12.23 5.45 4.63
C LYS A 4 -11.19 5.08 5.68
N SER A 5 -10.19 4.32 5.27
CA SER A 5 -9.08 3.89 6.14
C SER A 5 -7.74 4.11 5.44
N ARG A 6 -6.66 4.14 6.22
CA ARG A 6 -5.30 4.34 5.73
C ARG A 6 -4.67 3.01 5.34
N PHE A 7 -3.99 3.01 4.19
CA PHE A 7 -3.30 1.87 3.63
C PHE A 7 -1.93 2.28 3.11
N LEU A 8 -0.97 1.37 3.19
CA LEU A 8 0.34 1.48 2.57
C LEU A 8 0.31 0.70 1.26
N VAL A 9 0.68 1.37 0.16
CA VAL A 9 0.93 0.74 -1.13
C VAL A 9 2.43 0.69 -1.34
N HIS A 10 2.98 -0.51 -1.45
CA HIS A 10 4.42 -0.74 -1.55
C HIS A 10 4.78 -1.38 -2.89
N ALA A 11 5.88 -0.90 -3.47
CA ALA A 11 6.43 -1.39 -4.73
C ALA A 11 7.65 -2.27 -4.46
N ALA A 12 7.53 -3.58 -4.74
CA ALA A 12 8.65 -4.49 -4.61
C ALA A 12 9.73 -4.22 -5.70
N ARG A 13 11.01 -4.38 -5.32
CA ARG A 13 12.17 -4.46 -6.24
C ARG A 13 12.27 -3.32 -7.28
N GLY A 14 11.91 -2.10 -6.91
CA GLY A 14 12.03 -0.94 -7.79
C GLY A 14 10.95 -0.86 -8.87
N ALA A 15 9.82 -1.56 -8.68
CA ALA A 15 8.65 -1.40 -9.52
C ALA A 15 8.18 0.08 -9.53
N PRO A 16 7.66 0.58 -10.67
CA PRO A 16 7.25 1.97 -10.76
C PRO A 16 5.96 2.20 -9.96
N LEU A 17 6.11 2.69 -8.73
CA LEU A 17 5.00 3.22 -7.95
C LEU A 17 4.32 4.42 -8.66
N ASN A 18 5.05 5.10 -9.55
CA ASN A 18 4.57 6.24 -10.33
C ASN A 18 3.32 5.92 -11.16
N ASP A 19 3.18 4.71 -11.69
CA ASP A 19 2.01 4.33 -12.47
C ASP A 19 0.77 4.29 -11.58
N PHE A 20 0.90 3.70 -10.38
CA PHE A 20 -0.15 3.72 -9.37
C PHE A 20 -0.48 5.15 -8.92
N LEU A 21 0.53 6.00 -8.68
CA LEU A 21 0.32 7.40 -8.30
C LEU A 21 -0.42 8.19 -9.38
N THR A 22 -0.12 7.93 -10.66
CA THR A 22 -0.81 8.56 -11.80
C THR A 22 -2.27 8.16 -11.83
N VAL A 23 -2.58 6.87 -11.61
CA VAL A 23 -3.98 6.39 -11.51
C VAL A 23 -4.68 6.99 -10.29
N ALA A 24 -4.04 6.98 -9.12
CA ALA A 24 -4.58 7.53 -7.88
C ALA A 24 -4.90 9.02 -7.99
N ALA A 25 -4.08 9.80 -8.72
CA ALA A 25 -4.34 11.21 -8.98
C ALA A 25 -5.62 11.47 -9.81
N THR A 26 -6.08 10.47 -10.57
CA THR A 26 -7.32 10.57 -11.37
C THR A 26 -8.54 9.97 -10.69
N ASP A 27 -8.35 9.27 -9.57
CA ASP A 27 -9.40 8.52 -8.88
C ASP A 27 -9.86 9.26 -7.61
N PRO A 28 -11.09 9.83 -7.58
CA PRO A 28 -11.56 10.63 -6.45
C PRO A 28 -11.80 9.82 -5.16
N ASP A 29 -11.81 8.48 -5.24
CA ASP A 29 -11.94 7.66 -4.03
C ASP A 29 -10.61 7.44 -3.33
N ILE A 30 -9.48 7.68 -4.01
CA ILE A 30 -8.13 7.47 -3.49
C ILE A 30 -7.50 8.83 -3.16
N SER A 31 -7.19 9.04 -1.89
CA SER A 31 -6.42 10.21 -1.45
C SER A 31 -5.00 9.78 -1.14
N VAL A 32 -4.00 10.29 -1.86
CA VAL A 32 -2.59 10.09 -1.50
C VAL A 32 -2.24 11.05 -0.35
N LEU A 33 -1.87 10.49 0.80
CA LEU A 33 -1.55 11.25 2.01
C LEU A 33 -0.05 11.54 2.14
N ASP A 34 0.78 10.57 1.76
CA ASP A 34 2.24 10.70 1.85
C ASP A 34 2.94 9.76 0.85
N ILE A 35 4.20 10.07 0.53
CA ILE A 35 5.05 9.29 -0.36
C ILE A 35 6.41 9.10 0.32
N ILE A 36 6.80 7.85 0.50
CA ILE A 36 8.02 7.46 1.19
C ILE A 36 9.01 6.91 0.15
N GLY A 37 10.29 7.26 0.33
CA GLY A 37 11.40 6.81 -0.51
C GLY A 37 12.13 7.94 -1.24
N PRO A 38 13.13 7.60 -2.08
CA PRO A 38 13.85 8.57 -2.91
C PRO A 38 12.91 9.36 -3.83
N ARG A 39 13.19 10.65 -4.05
CA ARG A 39 12.37 11.54 -4.89
C ARG A 39 12.14 10.99 -6.30
N ASP A 40 13.15 10.37 -6.89
CA ASP A 40 13.08 9.85 -8.26
C ASP A 40 12.50 8.43 -8.35
N ARG A 41 12.42 7.72 -7.21
CA ARG A 41 11.94 6.34 -7.11
C ARG A 41 11.25 6.09 -5.77
N PRO A 42 10.06 6.68 -5.55
CA PRO A 42 9.31 6.38 -4.35
C PRO A 42 8.94 4.90 -4.34
N HIS A 43 9.08 4.25 -3.18
CA HIS A 43 8.81 2.82 -3.03
C HIS A 43 7.53 2.53 -2.24
N THR A 44 6.99 3.51 -1.52
CA THR A 44 5.78 3.36 -0.73
C THR A 44 4.93 4.62 -0.83
N ALA A 45 3.63 4.46 -0.94
CA ALA A 45 2.65 5.54 -0.82
C ALA A 45 1.71 5.23 0.34
N LEU A 46 1.44 6.22 1.18
CA LEU A 46 0.36 6.18 2.14
C LEU A 46 -0.89 6.76 1.47
N VAL A 47 -1.96 5.99 1.45
CA VAL A 47 -3.22 6.34 0.80
C VAL A 47 -4.40 6.16 1.74
N GLU A 48 -5.44 6.94 1.53
CA GLU A 48 -6.72 6.81 2.21
C GLU A 48 -7.81 6.46 1.18
N LEU A 49 -8.51 5.34 1.42
CA LEU A 49 -9.57 4.84 0.55
C LEU A 49 -10.53 3.92 1.31
N ALA A 50 -11.63 3.54 0.67
CA ALA A 50 -12.57 2.57 1.23
C ALA A 50 -11.95 1.15 1.30
N PRO A 51 -12.20 0.36 2.37
CA PRO A 51 -11.65 -0.99 2.51
C PRO A 51 -12.00 -1.94 1.36
N ASP A 52 -13.20 -1.82 0.78
CA ASP A 52 -13.60 -2.64 -0.37
C ASP A 52 -12.76 -2.32 -1.62
N LYS A 53 -12.43 -1.05 -1.82
CA LYS A 53 -11.55 -0.61 -2.90
C LYS A 53 -10.10 -1.07 -2.67
N ALA A 54 -9.65 -1.11 -1.42
CA ALA A 54 -8.33 -1.67 -1.08
C ALA A 54 -8.25 -3.17 -1.41
N ARG A 55 -9.32 -3.94 -1.17
CA ARG A 55 -9.40 -5.35 -1.57
C ARG A 55 -9.38 -5.54 -3.09
N GLN A 56 -10.07 -4.66 -3.82
CA GLN A 56 -10.04 -4.68 -5.29
C GLN A 56 -8.63 -4.38 -5.83
N LEU A 57 -7.93 -3.40 -5.24
CA LEU A 57 -6.54 -3.09 -5.57
C LEU A 57 -5.59 -4.26 -5.27
N ASP A 58 -5.72 -4.91 -4.10
CA ASP A 58 -4.94 -6.11 -3.77
C ASP A 58 -5.13 -7.23 -4.81
N GLN A 59 -6.39 -7.51 -5.18
CA GLN A 59 -6.68 -8.49 -6.22
C GLN A 59 -6.09 -8.08 -7.58
N HIS A 60 -6.22 -6.81 -7.95
CA HIS A 60 -5.67 -6.28 -9.19
C HIS A 60 -4.16 -6.44 -9.23
N PHE A 61 -3.43 -6.03 -8.18
CA PHE A 61 -1.98 -6.15 -8.11
C PHE A 61 -1.49 -7.59 -8.19
N ARG A 62 -2.24 -8.55 -7.64
CA ARG A 62 -1.94 -9.98 -7.77
C ARG A 62 -2.17 -10.53 -9.17
N GLN A 63 -3.12 -9.96 -9.92
CA GLN A 63 -3.47 -10.40 -11.28
C GLN A 63 -2.58 -9.76 -12.35
N THR A 64 -2.18 -8.51 -12.16
CA THR A 64 -1.40 -7.73 -13.15
C THR A 64 0.09 -7.64 -12.84
N GLY A 65 0.49 -7.99 -11.62
CA GLY A 65 1.89 -7.98 -11.19
C GLY A 65 2.71 -9.07 -11.89
N SER A 66 3.75 -8.66 -12.62
CA SER A 66 4.84 -9.58 -12.93
C SER A 66 5.67 -9.85 -11.66
N PRO A 67 6.35 -11.01 -11.52
CA PRO A 67 7.09 -11.34 -10.30
C PRO A 67 8.15 -10.31 -9.88
N SER A 68 8.63 -9.49 -10.82
CA SER A 68 9.60 -8.42 -10.62
C SER A 68 8.98 -7.04 -10.38
N HIS A 69 7.69 -6.87 -10.64
CA HIS A 69 6.98 -5.59 -10.61
C HIS A 69 5.65 -5.72 -9.84
N GLN A 70 5.73 -6.28 -8.63
CA GLN A 70 4.56 -6.53 -7.81
C GLN A 70 4.33 -5.37 -6.84
N LEU A 71 3.18 -4.73 -6.98
CA LEU A 71 2.65 -3.83 -5.96
C LEU A 71 1.94 -4.65 -4.88
N THR A 72 1.97 -4.16 -3.65
CA THR A 72 1.20 -4.72 -2.53
C THR A 72 0.45 -3.60 -1.83
N ILE A 73 -0.71 -3.92 -1.25
CA ILE A 73 -1.47 -2.98 -0.41
C ILE A 73 -1.77 -3.63 0.94
N GLU A 74 -1.50 -2.89 2.02
CA GLU A 74 -1.71 -3.35 3.39
C GLU A 74 -2.29 -2.23 4.26
N PRO A 75 -3.08 -2.54 5.30
CA PRO A 75 -3.58 -1.53 6.23
C PRO A 75 -2.43 -0.82 6.97
N ASP A 76 -2.48 0.51 7.08
CA ASP A 76 -1.56 1.30 7.91
C ASP A 76 -1.89 1.04 9.39
N ARG A 77 -1.27 0.02 9.96
CA ARG A 77 -1.45 -0.38 11.35
C ARG A 77 -0.12 -0.35 12.08
N PRO A 78 -0.12 0.00 13.38
CA PRO A 78 1.10 -0.09 14.17
C PRO A 78 1.66 -1.51 14.09
N LEU A 79 2.98 -1.61 13.98
CA LEU A 79 3.70 -2.88 14.07
C LEU A 79 3.33 -3.52 15.41
N SER A 80 2.55 -4.60 15.36
CA SER A 80 2.37 -5.46 16.52
C SER A 80 3.71 -6.10 16.82
N MET A 81 4.49 -5.51 17.72
CA MET A 81 5.67 -6.18 18.28
C MET A 81 5.18 -7.49 18.90
N PHE A 82 5.73 -8.60 18.43
CA PHE A 82 5.39 -9.95 18.85
C PHE A 82 5.27 -10.03 20.38
N ASN A 83 4.05 -10.26 20.89
CA ASN A 83 3.83 -10.66 22.28
C ASN A 83 4.10 -12.18 22.36
N GLY A 84 5.35 -12.58 22.11
CA GLY A 84 5.80 -13.94 22.42
C GLY A 84 5.88 -14.12 23.94
N PRO A 85 5.55 -15.30 24.50
CA PRO A 85 5.76 -15.54 25.91
C PRO A 85 7.27 -15.40 26.19
N PHE A 86 7.62 -14.42 27.02
CA PHE A 86 8.90 -14.46 27.73
C PHE A 86 8.83 -15.69 28.63
N ASP A 87 9.48 -16.79 28.24
CA ASP A 87 9.79 -17.91 29.13
C ASP A 87 11.04 -17.53 29.94
N PRO A 88 10.94 -17.25 31.25
CA PRO A 88 12.11 -17.18 32.11
C PRO A 88 12.55 -18.61 32.44
N PHE A 89 13.77 -18.97 32.03
CA PHE A 89 14.50 -20.09 32.62
C PHE A 89 14.81 -19.82 34.10
#